data_AF-A0A833YT23-F1
#
_entry.id   AF-A0A833YT23-F1
#
_cell.length_a   1.000
_cell.length_b   1.000
_cell.length_c   1.000
_cell.angle_alpha   90.00
_cell.angle_beta   90.00
_cell.angle_gamma   90.00
#
_symmetry.space_group_name_H-M   'P 1'
#
loop_
_entity.id
_entity.type
_entity.pdbx_description
1 polymer ?
#
loop_
_entity_poly.entity_id
_entity_poly.type
_entity_poly.pdbx_seq_one_letter_code
_entity_poly.pdbx_strand_id
1 'polypeptide(L)'
;MPAFLRSAVQILFSEDSTKLFVASNQGSLHVIRLLEGSFKHLHTFQAQSGTVESMCLLAVSPDGSWLAASGTSAGVHVYSLKRLKLHCTVPAYNFPVTAMAIAPNTNNLVIAHSDQQVFEYSIPDKQYTEWSRTVQKQGFHHLWLQRDTPITHISFHPKRPMHILLHDAYMFCIIDKSLPLPNDKTLLYNPLPPTNESDVIRRRTAHAFKISKIYKPLLFMDLLDERTLVAVERPLDDIIAQLPPPIKKKKFGT
;
A
#
# COMPACT_ATOMS: atom_id res chain seq x y z
N MET A 1 -9.62 13.68 -26.02
CA MET A 1 -9.53 13.33 -24.58
C MET A 1 -10.29 14.37 -23.76
N PRO A 2 -11.22 13.97 -22.87
CA PRO A 2 -11.97 14.88 -22.00
C PRO A 2 -11.06 15.85 -21.24
N ALA A 3 -11.48 17.11 -21.09
CA ALA A 3 -10.65 18.16 -20.48
C ALA A 3 -10.21 17.82 -19.06
N PHE A 4 -11.09 17.18 -18.27
CA PHE A 4 -10.78 16.81 -16.88
C PHE A 4 -9.71 15.70 -16.75
N LEU A 5 -9.50 14.87 -17.77
CA LEU A 5 -8.44 13.84 -17.77
C LEU A 5 -7.05 14.41 -18.04
N ARG A 6 -6.93 15.64 -18.55
CA ARG A 6 -5.63 16.27 -18.84
C ARG A 6 -4.79 16.52 -17.58
N SER A 7 -5.43 16.48 -16.43
CA SER A 7 -4.88 16.75 -15.11
C SER A 7 -4.74 15.48 -14.26
N ALA A 8 -4.97 14.30 -14.84
CA ALA A 8 -4.96 13.04 -14.11
C ALA A 8 -3.54 12.72 -13.58
N VAL A 9 -3.45 12.49 -12.27
CA VAL A 9 -2.22 12.07 -11.57
C VAL A 9 -2.25 10.58 -11.29
N GLN A 10 -3.43 10.03 -10.97
CA GLN A 10 -3.63 8.61 -10.77
C GLN A 10 -4.99 8.18 -11.29
N ILE A 11 -5.04 6.93 -11.76
CA ILE A 11 -6.26 6.25 -12.19
C ILE A 11 -6.37 4.89 -11.50
N LEU A 12 -7.59 4.48 -11.16
CA LEU A 12 -7.90 3.15 -10.62
C LEU A 12 -9.21 2.63 -11.20
N PHE A 13 -9.25 1.33 -11.48
CA PHE A 13 -10.49 0.65 -11.85
C PHE A 13 -11.18 0.08 -10.62
N SER A 14 -12.51 -0.03 -10.67
CA SER A 14 -13.23 -0.94 -9.76
C SER A 14 -12.90 -2.39 -10.08
N GLU A 15 -13.05 -3.28 -9.11
CA GLU A 15 -12.77 -4.72 -9.27
C GLU A 15 -13.60 -5.36 -10.40
N ASP A 16 -14.85 -4.93 -10.55
CA ASP A 16 -15.75 -5.36 -11.63
C ASP A 16 -15.44 -4.71 -13.00
N SER A 17 -14.41 -3.86 -13.08
CA SER A 17 -14.03 -3.08 -14.27
C SER A 17 -15.13 -2.17 -14.85
N THR A 18 -16.20 -1.90 -14.11
CA THR A 18 -17.32 -1.07 -14.58
C THR A 18 -17.14 0.42 -14.29
N LYS A 19 -16.21 0.79 -13.40
CA LYS A 19 -15.92 2.18 -13.02
C LYS A 19 -14.43 2.48 -13.11
N LEU A 20 -14.14 3.74 -13.42
CA LEU A 20 -12.82 4.34 -13.39
C LEU A 20 -12.84 5.53 -12.43
N PHE A 21 -11.90 5.54 -11.50
CA PHE A 21 -11.64 6.63 -10.57
C PHE A 21 -10.41 7.37 -11.02
N VAL A 22 -10.48 8.70 -11.05
CA VAL A 22 -9.38 9.54 -11.53
C VAL A 22 -9.12 10.66 -10.53
N ALA A 23 -7.89 10.72 -10.02
CA ALA A 23 -7.40 11.83 -9.21
C ALA A 23 -6.79 12.90 -10.11
N SER A 24 -7.20 14.16 -9.91
CA SER A 24 -6.67 15.32 -10.60
C SER A 24 -5.58 16.02 -9.77
N ASN A 25 -4.61 16.66 -10.42
CA ASN A 25 -3.65 17.55 -9.76
C ASN A 25 -4.31 18.80 -9.15
N GLN A 26 -5.58 19.06 -9.47
CA GLN A 26 -6.40 20.14 -8.90
C GLN A 26 -7.21 19.68 -7.66
N GLY A 27 -6.95 18.48 -7.13
CA GLY A 27 -7.62 17.96 -5.94
C GLY A 27 -9.01 17.37 -6.17
N SER A 28 -9.55 17.46 -7.38
CA SER A 28 -10.82 16.81 -7.74
C SER A 28 -10.64 15.31 -7.95
N LEU A 29 -11.63 14.52 -7.49
CA LEU A 29 -11.73 13.10 -7.79
C LEU A 29 -12.93 12.85 -8.70
N HIS A 30 -12.70 12.25 -9.86
CA HIS A 30 -13.75 11.93 -10.81
C HIS A 30 -14.13 10.45 -10.72
N VAL A 31 -15.44 10.19 -10.70
CA VAL A 31 -16.02 8.86 -10.80
C VAL A 31 -16.65 8.71 -12.18
N ILE A 32 -16.21 7.71 -12.93
CA ILE A 32 -16.62 7.49 -14.31
C ILE A 32 -17.16 6.06 -14.40
N ARG A 33 -18.30 5.87 -15.06
CA ARG A 33 -18.78 4.54 -15.47
C ARG A 33 -18.23 4.23 -16.85
N LEU A 34 -17.66 3.06 -17.00
CA LEU A 34 -17.24 2.50 -18.27
C LEU A 34 -18.39 1.68 -18.86
N LEU A 35 -18.62 1.84 -20.14
CA LEU A 35 -19.59 1.11 -20.94
C LEU A 35 -18.84 0.59 -22.18
N GLU A 36 -19.39 -0.39 -22.88
CA GLU A 36 -18.78 -0.86 -24.12
C GLU A 36 -18.63 0.30 -25.11
N GLY A 37 -17.37 0.63 -25.46
CA GLY A 37 -17.02 1.70 -26.39
C GLY A 37 -17.31 3.14 -25.92
N SER A 38 -17.80 3.36 -24.70
CA SER A 38 -18.12 4.70 -24.21
C SER A 38 -17.92 4.85 -22.70
N PHE A 39 -17.98 6.07 -22.19
CA PHE A 39 -17.91 6.35 -20.76
C PHE A 39 -18.93 7.40 -20.37
N LYS A 40 -19.40 7.33 -19.13
CA LYS A 40 -20.29 8.31 -18.52
C LYS A 40 -19.67 8.85 -17.25
N HIS A 41 -19.44 10.15 -17.18
CA HIS A 41 -19.05 10.81 -15.95
C HIS A 41 -20.23 10.75 -14.96
N LEU A 42 -19.99 10.17 -13.78
CA LEU A 42 -21.03 9.96 -12.76
C LEU A 42 -21.00 11.06 -11.69
N HIS A 43 -19.81 11.41 -11.21
CA HIS A 43 -19.67 12.33 -10.09
C HIS A 43 -18.26 12.95 -10.02
N THR A 44 -18.16 14.11 -9.38
CA THR A 44 -16.87 14.73 -9.02
C THR A 44 -16.90 15.10 -7.55
N PHE A 45 -15.97 14.55 -6.77
CA PHE A 45 -15.68 15.04 -5.43
C PHE A 45 -14.74 16.23 -5.55
N GLN A 46 -15.11 17.36 -4.95
CA GLN A 46 -14.28 18.56 -4.90
C GLN A 46 -13.59 18.65 -3.53
N ALA A 47 -12.37 19.20 -3.51
CA ALA A 47 -11.68 19.51 -2.28
C ALA A 47 -12.48 20.56 -1.48
N GLN A 48 -12.73 20.29 -0.19
CA GLN A 48 -13.59 21.15 0.64
C GLN A 48 -12.96 22.49 1.03
N SER A 49 -11.64 22.67 0.91
CA SER A 49 -10.92 23.73 1.62
C SER A 49 -10.47 24.92 0.77
N GLY A 50 -10.74 24.99 -0.54
CA GLY A 50 -10.23 26.07 -1.40
C GLY A 50 -8.71 26.07 -1.61
N THR A 51 -7.95 25.37 -0.75
CA THR A 51 -6.56 24.98 -1.00
C THR A 51 -6.56 23.84 -2.01
N VAL A 52 -6.04 24.15 -3.20
CA VAL A 52 -5.86 23.16 -4.27
C VAL A 52 -4.69 22.28 -3.88
N GLU A 53 -4.99 21.04 -3.50
CA GLU A 53 -3.99 20.07 -3.14
C GLU A 53 -4.04 18.90 -4.13
N SER A 54 -2.89 18.56 -4.71
CA SER A 54 -2.81 17.43 -5.64
C SER A 54 -3.09 16.14 -4.90
N MET A 55 -4.04 15.35 -5.40
CA MET A 55 -4.32 14.02 -4.89
C MET A 55 -3.33 13.04 -5.54
N CYS A 56 -2.54 12.35 -4.74
CA CYS A 56 -1.41 11.56 -5.19
C CYS A 56 -1.65 10.05 -5.07
N LEU A 57 -2.51 9.63 -4.15
CA LEU A 57 -2.81 8.22 -3.92
C LEU A 57 -4.32 7.98 -3.83
N LEU A 58 -4.76 6.89 -4.45
CA LEU A 58 -6.12 6.37 -4.39
C LEU A 58 -6.12 4.91 -3.92
N ALA A 59 -7.19 4.51 -3.25
CA ALA A 59 -7.52 3.12 -2.98
C ALA A 59 -9.04 2.94 -3.03
N VAL A 60 -9.52 1.92 -3.74
CA VAL A 60 -10.94 1.59 -3.84
C VAL A 60 -11.22 0.31 -3.07
N SER A 61 -12.37 0.23 -2.39
CA SER A 61 -12.78 -1.02 -1.76
C SER A 61 -13.25 -2.03 -2.82
N PRO A 62 -12.88 -3.32 -2.67
CA PRO A 62 -13.35 -4.42 -3.52
C PRO A 62 -14.88 -4.46 -3.70
N ASP A 63 -15.62 -4.21 -2.62
CA ASP A 63 -17.10 -4.14 -2.64
C ASP A 63 -17.67 -2.89 -3.37
N GLY A 64 -16.82 -1.98 -3.83
CA GLY A 64 -17.21 -0.75 -4.53
C GLY A 64 -17.94 0.29 -3.66
N SER A 65 -17.92 0.14 -2.32
CA SER A 65 -18.58 1.02 -1.37
C SER A 65 -17.78 2.28 -1.03
N TRP A 66 -16.45 2.21 -1.08
CA TRP A 66 -15.54 3.21 -0.53
C TRP A 66 -14.42 3.57 -1.51
N LEU A 67 -14.06 4.85 -1.50
CA LEU A 67 -12.89 5.38 -2.18
C LEU A 67 -12.08 6.17 -1.14
N ALA A 68 -10.89 5.70 -0.81
CA ALA A 68 -9.92 6.44 -0.03
C ALA A 68 -8.96 7.19 -0.96
N ALA A 69 -8.57 8.37 -0.55
CA ALA A 69 -7.77 9.25 -1.39
C ALA A 69 -6.92 10.19 -0.52
N SER A 70 -5.66 10.37 -0.87
CA SER A 70 -4.73 11.22 -0.12
C SER A 70 -3.97 12.18 -1.02
N GLY A 71 -3.71 13.38 -0.50
CA GLY A 71 -2.90 14.41 -1.16
C GLY A 71 -1.53 14.59 -0.53
N THR A 72 -0.85 15.68 -0.92
CA THR A 72 0.50 16.05 -0.46
C THR A 72 0.61 16.49 1.01
N SER A 73 -0.49 16.92 1.65
CA SER A 73 -0.57 17.38 3.06
C SER A 73 -0.77 16.24 4.06
N ALA A 74 -0.59 14.98 3.61
CA ALA A 74 -0.74 13.75 4.39
C ALA A 74 -2.16 13.43 4.91
N GLY A 75 -3.16 14.25 4.61
CA GLY A 75 -4.55 13.96 4.92
C GLY A 75 -5.15 12.86 4.05
N VAL A 76 -5.81 11.87 4.67
CA VAL A 76 -6.52 10.80 3.96
C VAL A 76 -8.02 10.98 4.11
N HIS A 77 -8.71 11.15 2.98
CA HIS A 77 -10.15 11.34 2.90
C HIS A 77 -10.81 10.07 2.37
N VAL A 78 -11.90 9.65 3.01
CA VAL A 78 -12.68 8.47 2.62
C VAL A 78 -14.07 8.90 2.16
N TYR A 79 -14.42 8.56 0.94
CA TYR A 79 -15.68 8.88 0.28
C TYR A 79 -16.57 7.66 0.17
N SER A 80 -17.87 7.85 0.42
CA SER A 80 -18.88 6.83 0.12
C SER A 80 -19.23 6.88 -1.36
N LEU A 81 -19.00 5.79 -2.08
CA LEU A 81 -19.35 5.67 -3.49
C LEU A 81 -20.85 5.45 -3.71
N LYS A 82 -21.57 4.92 -2.71
CA LYS A 82 -23.03 4.78 -2.74
C LYS A 82 -23.74 6.12 -2.51
N ARG A 83 -23.26 6.90 -1.55
CA ARG A 83 -23.87 8.19 -1.18
C ARG A 83 -23.27 9.39 -1.91
N LEU A 84 -22.18 9.18 -2.64
CA LEU A 84 -21.42 10.21 -3.35
C LEU A 84 -21.12 11.43 -2.46
N LYS A 85 -20.59 11.16 -1.25
CA LYS A 85 -20.14 12.21 -0.34
C LYS A 85 -18.95 11.76 0.51
N LEU A 86 -18.25 12.72 1.10
CA LEU A 86 -17.25 12.47 2.13
C LEU A 86 -17.90 11.73 3.31
N HIS A 87 -17.27 10.63 3.74
CA HIS A 87 -17.73 9.80 4.86
C HIS A 87 -16.94 10.10 6.14
N CYS A 88 -15.62 10.18 6.04
CA CYS A 88 -14.74 10.60 7.11
C CYS A 88 -13.37 11.04 6.56
N THR A 89 -12.60 11.70 7.44
CA THR A 89 -11.18 11.99 7.25
C THR A 89 -10.42 11.24 8.33
N VAL A 90 -9.36 10.52 7.95
CA VAL A 90 -8.48 9.81 8.88
C VAL A 90 -7.73 10.87 9.71
N PRO A 91 -7.51 10.67 11.02
CA PRO A 91 -6.76 11.62 11.84
C PRO A 91 -5.40 11.96 11.22
N ALA A 92 -5.07 13.26 11.18
CA ALA A 92 -3.87 13.76 10.52
C ALA A 92 -2.60 13.11 11.08
N TYR A 93 -1.67 12.80 10.18
CA TYR A 93 -0.36 12.25 10.49
C TYR A 93 0.71 13.04 9.75
N ASN A 94 1.83 13.35 10.41
CA ASN A 94 2.78 14.35 9.92
C ASN A 94 3.69 13.86 8.77
N PHE A 95 3.60 12.59 8.39
CA PHE A 95 4.44 12.01 7.35
C PHE A 95 3.61 11.65 6.10
N PRO A 96 4.11 11.95 4.89
CA PRO A 96 3.44 11.61 3.65
C PRO A 96 3.07 10.12 3.56
N VAL A 97 1.91 9.86 3.01
CA VAL A 97 1.42 8.52 2.67
C VAL A 97 2.17 8.02 1.44
N THR A 98 2.68 6.79 1.48
CA THR A 98 3.44 6.17 0.38
C THR A 98 2.68 5.04 -0.30
N ALA A 99 1.78 4.38 0.43
CA ALA A 99 0.88 3.36 -0.14
C ALA A 99 -0.39 3.22 0.71
N MET A 100 -1.51 2.85 0.06
CA MET A 100 -2.78 2.59 0.72
C MET A 100 -3.56 1.49 0.01
N ALA A 101 -4.32 0.70 0.77
CA ALA A 101 -5.29 -0.25 0.22
C ALA A 101 -6.44 -0.51 1.20
N ILE A 102 -7.62 -0.83 0.68
CA ILE A 102 -8.79 -1.17 1.49
C ILE A 102 -9.01 -2.69 1.46
N ALA A 103 -9.10 -3.31 2.63
CA ALA A 103 -9.28 -4.75 2.76
C ALA A 103 -10.68 -5.20 2.29
N PRO A 104 -10.80 -6.26 1.46
CA PRO A 104 -12.07 -6.71 0.85
C PRO A 104 -13.16 -7.09 1.85
N ASN A 105 -12.79 -7.63 3.02
CA ASN A 105 -13.75 -8.24 3.95
C ASN A 105 -14.13 -7.32 5.12
N THR A 106 -13.20 -6.48 5.57
CA THR A 106 -13.39 -5.67 6.78
C THR A 106 -13.62 -4.20 6.47
N ASN A 107 -13.37 -3.76 5.22
CA ASN A 107 -13.32 -2.34 4.88
C ASN A 107 -12.36 -1.55 5.80
N ASN A 108 -11.30 -2.21 6.28
CA ASN A 108 -10.19 -1.53 6.92
C ASN A 108 -9.27 -0.94 5.86
N LEU A 109 -8.90 0.32 6.04
CA LEU A 109 -7.91 1.01 5.25
C LEU A 109 -6.54 0.82 5.90
N VAL A 110 -5.59 0.22 5.18
CA VAL A 110 -4.18 0.16 5.59
C VAL A 110 -3.44 1.31 4.92
N ILE A 111 -2.65 2.04 5.70
CA ILE A 111 -1.94 3.25 5.27
C ILE A 111 -0.47 3.10 5.67
N ALA A 112 0.43 3.16 4.69
CA ALA A 112 1.87 3.21 4.94
C ALA A 112 2.40 4.63 4.75
N HIS A 113 3.32 5.04 5.62
CA HIS A 113 3.93 6.36 5.61
C HIS A 113 5.43 6.31 5.35
N SER A 114 5.97 7.43 4.90
CA SER A 114 7.39 7.61 4.57
C SER A 114 8.37 7.43 5.74
N ASP A 115 7.90 7.53 6.98
CA ASP A 115 8.68 7.25 8.20
C ASP A 115 8.60 5.79 8.66
N GLN A 116 8.23 4.89 7.74
CA GLN A 116 8.15 3.44 7.94
C GLN A 116 7.01 2.97 8.85
N GLN A 117 6.10 3.87 9.24
CA GLN A 117 4.90 3.51 10.00
C GLN A 117 3.81 2.94 9.11
N VAL A 118 3.01 2.03 9.68
CA VAL A 118 1.79 1.50 9.07
C VAL A 118 0.65 1.61 10.07
N PHE A 119 -0.47 2.15 9.59
CA PHE A 119 -1.71 2.28 10.34
C PHE A 119 -2.80 1.44 9.68
N GLU A 120 -3.73 0.96 10.51
CA GLU A 120 -4.97 0.34 10.03
C GLU A 120 -6.17 1.08 10.63
N TYR A 121 -7.05 1.58 9.77
CA TYR A 121 -8.20 2.38 10.14
C TYR A 121 -9.50 1.70 9.69
N SER A 122 -10.42 1.46 10.62
CA SER A 122 -11.76 0.94 10.30
C SER A 122 -12.60 2.05 9.67
N ILE A 123 -12.91 1.93 8.38
CA ILE A 123 -13.80 2.87 7.68
C ILE A 123 -15.21 2.84 8.26
N PRO A 124 -15.81 1.67 8.57
CA PRO A 124 -17.14 1.62 9.17
C PRO A 124 -17.19 2.29 10.54
N ASP A 125 -16.22 1.99 11.42
CA ASP A 125 -16.22 2.46 12.81
C ASP A 125 -15.58 3.84 12.99
N LYS A 126 -14.92 4.35 11.94
CA LYS A 126 -14.22 5.64 11.93
C LYS A 126 -13.14 5.80 13.00
N GLN A 127 -12.41 4.73 13.26
CA GLN A 127 -11.33 4.70 14.26
C GLN A 127 -10.20 3.77 13.84
N TYR A 128 -9.01 4.00 14.39
CA TYR A 128 -7.90 3.04 14.27
C TYR A 128 -8.32 1.67 14.84
N THR A 129 -7.89 0.59 14.19
CA THR A 129 -8.19 -0.76 14.69
C THR A 129 -7.38 -1.06 15.96
N GLU A 130 -7.77 -2.10 16.67
CA GLU A 130 -7.02 -2.56 17.85
C GLU A 130 -5.58 -2.98 17.50
N TRP A 131 -5.40 -3.60 16.34
CA TRP A 131 -4.07 -3.96 15.84
C TRP A 131 -3.19 -2.70 15.67
N SER A 132 -3.71 -1.66 15.00
CA SER A 132 -3.00 -0.39 14.83
C SER A 132 -2.64 0.21 16.20
N ARG A 133 -3.62 0.39 17.09
CA ARG A 133 -3.37 0.93 18.44
C ARG A 133 -2.31 0.14 19.21
N THR A 134 -2.29 -1.19 19.05
CA THR A 134 -1.29 -2.06 19.68
C THR A 134 0.10 -1.84 19.11
N VAL A 135 0.23 -1.81 17.77
CA VAL A 135 1.51 -1.55 17.07
C VAL A 135 2.05 -0.17 17.41
N GLN A 136 1.21 0.86 17.40
CA GLN A 136 1.62 2.22 17.74
C GLN A 136 1.99 2.39 19.22
N LYS A 137 1.41 1.59 20.12
CA LYS A 137 1.77 1.58 21.55
C LYS A 137 3.09 0.85 21.83
N GLN A 138 3.31 -0.29 21.16
CA GLN A 138 4.50 -1.13 21.38
C GLN A 138 5.70 -0.69 20.53
N GLY A 139 5.45 -0.01 19.41
CA GLY A 139 6.44 0.30 18.39
C GLY A 139 6.66 -0.87 17.41
N PHE A 140 7.18 -0.53 16.24
CA PHE A 140 7.69 -1.53 15.31
C PHE A 140 9.09 -1.99 15.75
N HIS A 141 9.45 -3.21 15.36
CA HIS A 141 10.79 -3.76 15.56
C HIS A 141 11.87 -2.82 15.01
N HIS A 142 13.00 -2.68 15.71
CA HIS A 142 14.06 -1.74 15.29
C HIS A 142 14.57 -1.99 13.86
N LEU A 143 14.78 -3.25 13.47
CA LEU A 143 15.14 -3.61 12.08
C LEU A 143 14.08 -3.22 11.05
N TRP A 144 12.79 -3.21 11.39
CA TRP A 144 11.73 -2.72 10.50
C TRP A 144 11.96 -1.23 10.22
N LEU A 145 12.22 -0.44 11.25
CA LEU A 145 12.42 1.01 11.11
C LEU A 145 13.70 1.39 10.34
N GLN A 146 14.67 0.49 10.23
CA GLN A 146 15.93 0.72 9.48
C GLN A 146 15.79 0.58 7.96
N ARG A 147 14.60 0.33 7.42
CA ARG A 147 14.39 0.30 5.97
C ARG A 147 14.72 1.66 5.35
N ASP A 148 15.38 1.61 4.20
CA ASP A 148 15.84 2.75 3.41
C ASP A 148 14.89 3.09 2.25
N THR A 149 13.90 2.24 1.98
CA THR A 149 12.87 2.48 0.96
C THR A 149 11.48 2.46 1.57
N PRO A 150 10.56 3.32 1.10
CA PRO A 150 9.19 3.34 1.58
C PRO A 150 8.41 2.15 1.04
N ILE A 151 7.38 1.72 1.77
CA ILE A 151 6.42 0.76 1.25
C ILE A 151 5.71 1.40 0.05
N THR A 152 5.75 0.75 -1.10
CA THR A 152 5.19 1.23 -2.37
C THR A 152 3.88 0.55 -2.72
N HIS A 153 3.60 -0.62 -2.16
CA HIS A 153 2.40 -1.39 -2.48
C HIS A 153 1.85 -2.13 -1.27
N ILE A 154 0.52 -2.22 -1.19
CA ILE A 154 -0.23 -2.94 -0.18
C ILE A 154 -1.30 -3.75 -0.89
N SER A 155 -1.38 -5.04 -0.58
CA SER A 155 -2.47 -5.90 -1.02
C SER A 155 -2.90 -6.86 0.09
N PHE A 156 -3.92 -7.66 -0.17
CA PHE A 156 -4.52 -8.54 0.82
C PHE A 156 -4.67 -9.95 0.29
N HIS A 157 -4.51 -10.93 1.17
CA HIS A 157 -4.75 -12.30 0.78
C HIS A 157 -6.27 -12.57 0.68
N PRO A 158 -6.79 -13.08 -0.45
CA PRO A 158 -8.24 -13.21 -0.67
C PRO A 158 -8.94 -14.10 0.36
N LYS A 159 -8.32 -15.23 0.73
CA LYS A 159 -8.83 -16.18 1.74
C LYS A 159 -8.32 -15.98 3.18
N ARG A 160 -7.40 -15.06 3.44
CA ARG A 160 -6.77 -14.89 4.76
C ARG A 160 -6.90 -13.43 5.19
N PRO A 161 -8.04 -13.03 5.77
CA PRO A 161 -8.34 -11.62 6.07
C PRO A 161 -7.40 -10.98 7.10
N MET A 162 -6.64 -11.80 7.83
CA MET A 162 -5.60 -11.33 8.77
C MET A 162 -4.24 -11.09 8.10
N HIS A 163 -4.08 -11.44 6.82
CA HIS A 163 -2.83 -11.30 6.09
C HIS A 163 -2.84 -10.04 5.23
N ILE A 164 -1.90 -9.15 5.53
CA ILE A 164 -1.59 -7.97 4.71
C ILE A 164 -0.29 -8.26 3.98
N LEU A 165 -0.27 -8.06 2.67
CA LEU A 165 0.91 -8.19 1.83
C LEU A 165 1.44 -6.80 1.55
N LEU A 166 2.74 -6.63 1.69
CA LEU A 166 3.42 -5.35 1.52
C LEU A 166 4.71 -5.60 0.74
N HIS A 167 5.08 -4.66 -0.11
CA HIS A 167 6.45 -4.63 -0.63
C HIS A 167 6.96 -3.20 -0.77
N ASP A 168 8.27 -3.06 -0.64
CA ASP A 168 9.03 -1.89 -1.07
C ASP A 168 9.90 -2.27 -2.29
N ALA A 169 10.98 -1.54 -2.54
CA ALA A 169 11.88 -1.82 -3.66
C ALA A 169 12.78 -3.05 -3.46
N TYR A 170 12.95 -3.56 -2.23
CA TYR A 170 13.92 -4.62 -1.90
C TYR A 170 13.38 -5.68 -0.94
N MET A 171 12.12 -5.58 -0.56
CA MET A 171 11.52 -6.40 0.47
C MET A 171 10.08 -6.74 0.13
N PHE A 172 9.72 -8.00 0.39
CA PHE A 172 8.34 -8.45 0.49
C PHE A 172 8.03 -8.87 1.92
N CYS A 173 6.88 -8.47 2.42
CA CYS A 173 6.40 -8.80 3.75
C CYS A 173 4.97 -9.28 3.74
N ILE A 174 4.72 -10.35 4.49
CA ILE A 174 3.37 -10.73 4.93
C ILE A 174 3.26 -10.37 6.41
N ILE A 175 2.28 -9.52 6.76
CA ILE A 175 1.88 -9.26 8.13
C ILE A 175 0.67 -10.16 8.45
N ASP A 176 0.86 -11.12 9.34
CA ASP A 176 -0.21 -11.91 9.94
C ASP A 176 -0.64 -11.29 11.26
N LYS A 177 -1.78 -10.58 11.23
CA LYS A 177 -2.33 -9.89 12.40
C LYS A 177 -2.80 -10.82 13.52
N SER A 178 -2.89 -12.13 13.29
CA SER A 178 -3.28 -13.10 14.32
C SER A 178 -2.14 -13.51 15.24
N LEU A 179 -0.90 -13.16 14.89
CA LEU A 179 0.31 -13.51 15.63
C LEU A 179 0.82 -12.32 16.46
N PRO A 180 1.61 -12.56 17.52
CA PRO A 180 2.20 -11.48 18.31
C PRO A 180 3.20 -10.65 17.51
N LEU A 181 3.40 -9.40 17.92
CA LEU A 181 4.42 -8.53 17.35
C LEU A 181 5.83 -9.06 17.67
N PRO A 182 6.79 -8.95 16.74
CA PRO A 182 8.18 -9.34 16.97
C PRO A 182 8.82 -8.47 18.05
N ASN A 183 9.66 -9.08 18.88
CA ASN A 183 10.53 -8.39 19.85
C ASN A 183 11.98 -8.33 19.35
N ASP A 184 12.84 -7.54 19.99
CA ASP A 184 14.22 -7.30 19.55
C ASP A 184 15.11 -8.56 19.48
N LYS A 185 14.72 -9.68 20.10
CA LYS A 185 15.46 -10.95 20.01
C LYS A 185 15.02 -11.79 18.81
N THR A 186 14.03 -11.33 18.06
CA THR A 186 13.42 -12.08 16.96
C THR A 186 14.23 -11.89 15.70
N LEU A 187 14.54 -12.98 15.00
CA LEU A 187 15.11 -12.91 13.66
C LEU A 187 14.05 -12.40 12.69
N LEU A 188 14.10 -11.12 12.33
CA LEU A 188 13.04 -10.48 11.54
C LEU A 188 13.09 -10.84 10.04
N TYR A 189 14.29 -10.95 9.47
CA TYR A 189 14.52 -11.10 8.03
C TYR A 189 14.86 -12.53 7.64
N ASN A 190 14.33 -12.96 6.48
CA ASN A 190 14.61 -14.24 5.85
C ASN A 190 14.57 -15.39 6.87
N PRO A 191 13.47 -15.55 7.63
CA PRO A 191 13.36 -16.63 8.59
C PRO A 191 13.61 -17.94 7.84
N LEU A 192 14.54 -18.75 8.36
CA LEU A 192 14.93 -20.01 7.74
C LEU A 192 13.69 -20.88 7.47
N PRO A 193 13.64 -21.59 6.33
CA PRO A 193 12.61 -22.59 6.12
C PRO A 193 12.69 -23.57 7.29
N PRO A 194 11.55 -23.97 7.84
CA PRO A 194 11.58 -24.58 9.15
C PRO A 194 12.21 -25.96 9.04
N THR A 195 13.37 -26.14 9.70
CA THR A 195 14.00 -27.45 9.90
C THR A 195 13.09 -28.31 10.78
N ASN A 196 13.42 -29.61 10.99
CA ASN A 196 12.63 -30.62 11.72
C ASN A 196 12.32 -30.30 13.21
N GLU A 197 11.98 -29.06 13.55
CA GLU A 197 11.44 -28.64 14.83
C GLU A 197 9.96 -29.00 14.97
N SER A 198 9.54 -29.30 16.20
CA SER A 198 8.15 -29.58 16.52
C SER A 198 7.26 -28.34 16.31
N ASP A 199 6.03 -28.55 15.82
CA ASP A 199 5.06 -27.48 15.57
C ASP A 199 4.76 -26.61 16.81
N VAL A 200 4.99 -27.14 18.01
CA VAL A 200 4.81 -26.44 19.28
C VAL A 200 5.87 -25.33 19.46
N ILE A 201 7.13 -25.61 19.13
CA ILE A 201 8.22 -24.62 19.23
C ILE A 201 8.05 -23.54 18.17
N ARG A 202 7.61 -23.93 16.97
CA ARG A 202 7.30 -23.01 15.86
C ARG A 202 6.21 -22.00 16.22
N ARG A 203 5.10 -22.44 16.83
CA ARG A 203 4.03 -21.53 17.24
C ARG A 203 4.45 -20.56 18.35
N ARG A 204 5.37 -20.97 19.23
CA ARG A 204 5.90 -20.12 20.31
C ARG A 204 6.88 -19.04 19.82
N THR A 205 7.56 -19.28 18.71
CA THR A 205 8.53 -18.36 18.11
C THR A 205 7.96 -17.56 16.93
N ALA A 206 6.75 -17.90 16.48
CA ALA A 206 6.09 -17.22 15.38
C ALA A 206 5.66 -15.79 15.76
N HIS A 207 6.06 -14.84 14.94
CA HIS A 207 5.66 -13.43 15.01
C HIS A 207 4.91 -13.00 13.75
N ALA A 208 4.19 -11.88 13.83
CA ALA A 208 3.33 -11.33 12.79
C ALA A 208 4.02 -11.03 11.47
N PHE A 209 5.30 -10.65 11.47
CA PHE A 209 5.98 -10.16 10.27
C PHE A 209 6.79 -11.26 9.60
N LYS A 210 6.41 -11.71 8.40
CA LYS A 210 7.24 -12.61 7.59
C LYS A 210 7.89 -11.80 6.49
N ILE A 211 9.18 -11.52 6.63
CA ILE A 211 9.91 -10.62 5.72
C ILE A 211 10.95 -11.37 4.91
N SER A 212 10.91 -11.18 3.59
CA SER A 212 11.89 -11.69 2.65
C SER A 212 12.59 -10.56 1.90
N LYS A 213 13.92 -10.58 1.88
CA LYS A 213 14.80 -9.64 1.17
C LYS A 213 15.69 -10.35 0.14
N ILE A 214 15.20 -11.45 -0.42
CA ILE A 214 15.95 -12.25 -1.42
C ILE A 214 15.82 -11.69 -2.84
N TYR A 215 14.94 -10.71 -3.04
CA TYR A 215 14.58 -10.16 -4.33
C TYR A 215 15.59 -9.12 -4.81
N LYS A 216 15.73 -9.02 -6.12
CA LYS A 216 16.39 -7.88 -6.78
C LYS A 216 15.47 -6.64 -6.70
N PRO A 217 15.86 -5.45 -7.22
CA PRO A 217 14.96 -4.30 -7.19
C PRO A 217 13.56 -4.65 -7.73
N LEU A 218 12.56 -4.61 -6.85
CA LEU A 218 11.17 -4.95 -7.12
C LEU A 218 10.45 -3.74 -7.71
N LEU A 219 9.83 -3.93 -8.87
CA LEU A 219 8.93 -2.94 -9.46
C LEU A 219 7.48 -3.17 -9.01
N PHE A 220 7.07 -4.44 -8.91
CA PHE A 220 5.71 -4.81 -8.55
C PHE A 220 5.67 -6.23 -8.00
N MET A 221 4.83 -6.48 -7.00
CA MET A 221 4.54 -7.82 -6.51
C MET A 221 3.11 -7.92 -6.00
N ASP A 222 2.37 -8.90 -6.48
CA ASP A 222 1.01 -9.17 -5.99
C ASP A 222 0.58 -10.62 -6.23
N LEU A 223 -0.49 -11.03 -5.56
CA LEU A 223 -1.12 -12.33 -5.75
C LEU A 223 -1.92 -12.32 -7.04
N LEU A 224 -1.65 -13.30 -7.91
CA LEU A 224 -2.49 -13.58 -9.06
C LEU A 224 -3.72 -14.41 -8.65
N ASP A 225 -3.51 -15.33 -7.71
CA ASP A 225 -4.54 -16.18 -7.13
C ASP A 225 -4.15 -16.54 -5.67
N GLU A 226 -4.85 -17.48 -5.06
CA GLU A 226 -4.65 -17.86 -3.66
C GLU A 226 -3.29 -18.51 -3.33
N ARG A 227 -2.53 -18.91 -4.35
CA ARG A 227 -1.28 -19.67 -4.20
C ARG A 227 -0.15 -19.14 -5.07
N THR A 228 -0.47 -18.29 -6.04
CA THR A 228 0.50 -17.78 -7.01
C THR A 228 0.82 -16.32 -6.71
N LEU A 229 2.09 -16.05 -6.44
CA LEU A 229 2.64 -14.70 -6.30
C LEU A 229 3.39 -14.35 -7.59
N VAL A 230 3.10 -13.18 -8.15
CA VAL A 230 3.82 -12.61 -9.29
C VAL A 230 4.78 -11.55 -8.76
N ALA A 231 6.06 -11.68 -9.10
CA ALA A 231 7.09 -10.71 -8.77
C ALA A 231 7.72 -10.18 -10.06
N VAL A 232 7.73 -8.86 -10.22
CA VAL A 232 8.35 -8.17 -11.35
C VAL A 232 9.59 -7.46 -10.84
N GLU A 233 10.75 -7.99 -11.20
CA GLU A 233 12.05 -7.43 -10.83
C GLU A 233 12.66 -6.65 -11.99
N ARG A 234 13.40 -5.58 -11.67
CA ARG A 234 14.27 -4.89 -12.63
C ARG A 234 15.69 -4.76 -12.06
N PRO A 235 16.56 -5.75 -12.32
CA PRO A 235 17.96 -5.73 -11.90
C PRO A 235 18.68 -4.47 -12.42
N LEU A 236 19.51 -3.85 -11.59
CA LEU A 236 20.25 -2.66 -11.98
C LEU A 236 21.24 -2.95 -13.13
N ASP A 237 21.83 -4.15 -13.15
CA ASP A 237 22.73 -4.58 -14.22
C ASP A 237 22.07 -4.53 -15.60
N ASP A 238 20.78 -4.90 -15.69
CA ASP A 238 20.02 -4.85 -16.94
C ASP A 238 19.77 -3.41 -17.40
N ILE A 239 19.66 -2.47 -16.46
CA ILE A 239 19.53 -1.04 -16.77
C ILE A 239 20.89 -0.53 -17.25
N ILE A 240 21.97 -0.83 -16.53
CA ILE A 240 23.33 -0.40 -16.87
C ILE A 240 23.75 -0.92 -18.24
N ALA A 241 23.39 -2.15 -18.60
CA ALA A 241 23.70 -2.74 -19.90
C ALA A 241 23.09 -1.96 -21.08
N GLN A 242 22.03 -1.18 -20.85
CA GLN A 242 21.38 -0.35 -21.86
C GLN A 242 21.89 1.10 -21.86
N LEU A 243 22.70 1.49 -20.88
CA LEU A 243 23.28 2.83 -20.82
C LEU A 243 24.53 2.92 -21.70
N PRO A 244 24.86 4.12 -22.22
CA PRO A 244 26.13 4.36 -22.89
C PRO A 244 27.33 3.95 -22.02
N PRO A 245 28.45 3.54 -22.63
CA PRO A 245 29.62 3.08 -21.88
C PRO A 245 30.08 4.15 -20.88
N PRO A 246 30.24 3.80 -19.59
CA PRO A 246 30.57 4.77 -18.56
C PRO A 246 32.00 5.28 -18.73
N ILE A 247 32.24 6.54 -18.34
CA ILE A 247 33.59 7.09 -18.23
C ILE A 247 34.31 6.38 -17.08
N LYS A 248 35.32 5.57 -17.40
CA LYS A 248 36.09 4.83 -16.41
C LYS A 248 37.13 5.76 -15.77
N LYS A 249 36.97 6.09 -14.49
CA LYS A 249 38.02 6.75 -13.69
C LYS A 249 38.75 5.68 -12.87
N LYS A 250 40.07 5.55 -13.09
CA LYS A 250 40.92 4.69 -12.24
C LYS A 250 40.90 5.26 -10.82
N LYS A 251 40.42 4.48 -9.85
CA LYS A 251 40.70 4.73 -8.43
C LYS A 251 42.05 4.11 -8.12
N PHE A 252 43.06 4.94 -7.90
CA PHE A 252 44.29 4.51 -7.22
C PHE A 252 44.00 4.53 -5.72
N GLY A 253 44.40 3.46 -5.02
CA GLY A 253 43.98 3.17 -3.65
C GLY A 253 44.28 4.30 -2.66
N THR A 254 43.40 4.41 -1.66
CA THR A 254 43.63 5.11 -0.39
C THR A 254 44.32 4.18 0.59
#